data_AF-A0A1W9LR34-F1
#
_entry.id   AF-A0A1W9LR34-F1
#
_cell.length_a   1.000
_cell.length_b   1.000
_cell.length_c   1.000
_cell.angle_alpha   90.00
_cell.angle_beta   90.00
_cell.angle_gamma   90.00
#
_symmetry.space_group_name_H-M   'P 1'
#
loop_
_entity.id
_entity.type
_entity.pdbx_description
1 polymer ?
#
loop_
_entity_poly.entity_id
_entity_poly.type
_entity_poly.pdbx_seq_one_letter_code
_entity_poly.pdbx_strand_id
1 'polypeptide(L)'
;MKADKMLIGEPLPFITEFVESINGALREYGENCQLSSTRRFRISFCIMAIIMTDTVCRATFERAGLGTYASAALSWMLRHSKIPWEFLLCSSVSHISKSFGIDRGTLAPDDSEKKRSENTERISEVRKMKDKKTDGFIMGQSTVFLILITPIVTIPVGFMFYMPDPKLTEWNRLKK
;
A
#
# COMPACT_ATOMS: atom_id res chain seq x y z
N MET A 1 -4.03 -22.36 2.78
CA MET A 1 -5.36 -22.15 3.37
C MET A 1 -6.31 -21.72 2.27
N LYS A 2 -7.32 -22.52 1.93
CA LYS A 2 -8.42 -22.04 1.07
C LYS A 2 -9.19 -21.02 1.88
N ALA A 3 -9.39 -19.81 1.35
CA ALA A 3 -10.23 -18.80 1.98
C ALA A 3 -11.64 -19.37 2.10
N ASP A 4 -12.03 -19.77 3.31
CA ASP A 4 -13.44 -19.82 3.66
C ASP A 4 -14.05 -18.46 3.33
N LYS A 5 -15.26 -18.45 2.77
CA LYS A 5 -15.95 -17.22 2.33
C LYS A 5 -16.20 -16.31 3.54
N MET A 6 -15.23 -15.49 3.92
CA MET A 6 -15.39 -14.47 4.94
C MET A 6 -16.12 -13.28 4.30
N LEU A 7 -17.33 -13.04 4.80
CA LEU A 7 -18.17 -11.94 4.38
C LEU A 7 -17.85 -10.71 5.25
N ILE A 8 -17.69 -9.57 4.60
CA ILE A 8 -17.45 -8.29 5.28
C ILE A 8 -18.80 -7.63 5.51
N GLY A 9 -19.26 -7.64 6.76
CA GLY A 9 -20.39 -6.82 7.21
C GLY A 9 -19.92 -5.43 7.60
N GLU A 10 -19.68 -5.22 8.89
CA GLU A 10 -19.09 -3.99 9.42
C GLU A 10 -17.58 -4.16 9.68
N PRO A 11 -16.78 -3.08 9.56
CA PRO A 11 -15.38 -3.13 9.97
C PRO A 11 -15.24 -3.48 11.46
N LEU A 12 -14.28 -4.35 11.79
CA LEU A 12 -14.03 -4.74 13.19
C LEU A 12 -13.67 -3.51 14.05
N PRO A 13 -14.01 -3.52 15.35
CA PRO A 13 -13.80 -2.37 16.23
C PRO A 13 -12.38 -1.82 16.21
N PHE A 14 -11.36 -2.68 16.27
CA PHE A 14 -9.96 -2.25 16.25
C PHE A 14 -9.56 -1.54 14.94
N ILE A 15 -10.18 -1.88 13.80
CA ILE A 15 -9.94 -1.22 12.52
C ILE A 15 -10.55 0.18 12.55
N THR A 16 -11.77 0.29 13.07
CA THR A 16 -12.44 1.58 13.23
C THR A 16 -11.67 2.47 14.20
N GLU A 17 -11.28 1.95 15.36
CA GLU A 17 -10.45 2.66 16.34
C GLU A 17 -9.11 3.12 15.76
N PHE A 18 -8.45 2.26 14.99
CA PHE A 18 -7.23 2.63 14.28
C PHE A 18 -7.47 3.79 13.32
N VAL A 19 -8.45 3.68 12.42
CA VAL A 19 -8.78 4.74 11.45
C VAL A 19 -9.18 6.04 12.14
N GLU A 20 -9.92 5.98 13.25
CA GLU A 20 -10.27 7.16 14.04
C GLU A 20 -9.04 7.79 14.71
N SER A 21 -8.10 7.00 15.22
CA SER A 21 -6.88 7.53 15.82
C SER A 21 -6.01 8.26 14.79
N ILE A 22 -5.83 7.68 13.60
CA ILE A 22 -5.05 8.33 12.53
C ILE A 22 -5.78 9.61 12.04
N ASN A 23 -7.11 9.57 11.97
CA ASN A 23 -7.93 10.75 11.63
C ASN A 23 -7.85 11.85 12.71
N GLY A 24 -7.73 11.47 13.98
CA GLY A 24 -7.45 12.39 15.08
C GLY A 24 -6.11 13.10 14.89
N ALA A 25 -5.06 12.34 14.56
CA ALA A 25 -3.73 12.89 14.29
C ALA A 25 -3.70 13.87 13.10
N LEU A 26 -4.60 13.72 12.11
CA LEU A 26 -4.73 14.69 11.02
C LEU A 26 -5.19 16.08 11.50
N ARG A 27 -5.86 16.19 12.65
CA ARG A 27 -6.29 17.47 13.22
C ARG A 27 -5.11 18.30 13.72
N GLU A 28 -4.04 17.65 14.17
CA GLU A 28 -2.83 18.31 14.67
C GLU A 28 -2.03 18.96 13.52
N TYR A 29 -2.23 18.51 12.27
CA TYR A 29 -1.50 19.00 11.11
C TYR A 29 -2.15 20.21 10.42
N GLY A 30 -3.46 20.42 10.59
CA GLY A 30 -4.15 21.58 10.02
C GLY A 30 -5.67 21.56 10.23
N GLU A 31 -6.26 22.74 10.35
CA GLU A 31 -7.66 22.95 10.76
C GLU A 31 -8.72 22.33 9.82
N ASN A 32 -8.34 21.81 8.64
CA ASN A 32 -9.27 21.19 7.68
C ASN A 32 -8.79 19.86 7.09
N CYS A 33 -7.86 19.17 7.76
CA CYS A 33 -7.24 17.95 7.23
C CYS A 33 -8.02 16.66 7.53
N GLN A 34 -9.28 16.74 7.96
CA GLN A 34 -10.06 15.57 8.40
C GLN A 34 -10.61 14.72 7.24
N LEU A 35 -10.67 13.41 7.48
CA LEU A 35 -11.40 12.49 6.63
C LEU A 35 -12.90 12.59 6.95
N SER A 36 -13.74 12.74 5.93
CA SER A 36 -15.19 12.63 6.11
C SER A 36 -15.58 11.24 6.61
N SER A 37 -16.75 11.11 7.25
CA SER A 37 -17.27 9.82 7.72
C SER A 37 -17.29 8.75 6.63
N THR A 38 -17.70 9.12 5.41
CA THR A 38 -17.69 8.20 4.26
C THR A 38 -16.28 7.74 3.89
N ARG A 39 -15.27 8.62 3.95
CA ARG A 39 -13.88 8.23 3.65
C ARG A 39 -13.32 7.32 4.73
N ARG A 40 -13.56 7.62 6.01
CA ARG A 40 -13.17 6.77 7.14
C ARG A 40 -13.74 5.36 6.98
N PHE A 41 -15.05 5.25 6.79
CA PHE A 41 -15.69 3.95 6.63
C PHE A 41 -15.17 3.16 5.42
N ARG A 42 -14.95 3.83 4.27
CA ARG A 42 -14.39 3.16 3.08
C ARG A 42 -12.94 2.72 3.29
N ILE A 43 -12.13 3.48 4.03
CA ILE A 43 -10.77 3.07 4.40
C ILE A 43 -10.82 1.87 5.35
N SER A 44 -11.68 1.91 6.38
CA SER A 44 -11.88 0.78 7.29
C SER A 44 -12.32 -0.49 6.54
N PHE A 45 -13.23 -0.35 5.57
CA PHE A 45 -13.63 -1.45 4.69
C PHE A 45 -12.44 -1.99 3.89
N CYS A 46 -11.62 -1.14 3.27
CA CYS A 46 -10.44 -1.58 2.54
C CYS A 46 -9.43 -2.31 3.43
N ILE A 47 -9.18 -1.83 4.65
CA ILE A 47 -8.27 -2.48 5.61
C ILE A 47 -8.82 -3.85 6.01
N MET A 48 -10.10 -3.91 6.37
CA MET A 48 -10.78 -5.17 6.69
C MET A 48 -10.71 -6.15 5.51
N ALA A 49 -10.94 -5.68 4.29
CA ALA A 49 -10.89 -6.51 3.10
C ALA A 49 -9.48 -7.04 2.82
N ILE A 50 -8.43 -6.25 3.03
CA ILE A 50 -7.03 -6.71 2.90
C ILE A 50 -6.78 -7.84 3.91
N ILE A 51 -7.11 -7.63 5.18
CA ILE A 51 -6.89 -8.62 6.25
C ILE A 51 -7.65 -9.92 5.96
N MET A 52 -8.90 -9.82 5.48
CA MET A 52 -9.75 -10.99 5.25
C MET A 52 -9.43 -11.75 3.96
N THR A 53 -8.89 -11.07 2.96
CA THR A 53 -8.69 -11.67 1.63
C THR A 53 -7.23 -11.88 1.26
N ASP A 54 -6.30 -11.39 2.09
CA ASP A 54 -4.84 -11.43 1.85
C ASP A 54 -4.47 -10.92 0.45
N THR A 55 -5.21 -9.94 -0.05
CA THR A 55 -5.00 -9.35 -1.36
C THR A 55 -5.37 -7.87 -1.37
N VAL A 56 -4.91 -7.16 -2.40
CA VAL A 56 -5.29 -5.77 -2.70
C VAL A 56 -6.20 -5.66 -3.93
N CYS A 57 -6.84 -6.78 -4.30
CA CYS A 57 -7.71 -6.86 -5.47
C CYS A 57 -9.12 -6.32 -5.17
N ARG A 58 -9.48 -5.17 -5.79
CA ARG A 58 -10.81 -4.54 -5.62
C ARG A 58 -11.98 -5.45 -5.99
N ALA A 59 -11.84 -6.29 -7.01
CA ALA A 59 -12.89 -7.25 -7.37
C ALA A 59 -13.05 -8.37 -6.33
N THR A 60 -11.98 -8.70 -5.60
CA THR A 60 -12.08 -9.58 -4.43
C THR A 60 -12.74 -8.86 -3.26
N PHE A 61 -12.45 -7.57 -3.05
CA PHE A 61 -13.09 -6.77 -1.99
C PHE A 61 -14.60 -6.65 -2.21
N GLU A 62 -15.03 -6.32 -3.43
CA GLU A 62 -16.44 -6.24 -3.79
C GLU A 62 -17.18 -7.56 -3.52
N ARG A 63 -16.58 -8.70 -3.90
CA ARG A 63 -17.14 -10.03 -3.62
C ARG A 63 -17.19 -10.35 -2.13
N ALA A 64 -16.13 -10.04 -1.39
CA ALA A 64 -16.05 -10.27 0.06
C ALA A 64 -17.07 -9.40 0.81
N GLY A 65 -17.32 -8.18 0.34
CA GLY A 65 -18.36 -7.30 0.87
C GLY A 65 -19.74 -7.48 0.25
N LEU A 66 -20.04 -8.57 -0.46
CA LEU A 66 -21.35 -8.81 -1.10
C LEU A 66 -21.89 -7.63 -1.93
N GLY A 67 -21.01 -6.87 -2.57
CA GLY A 67 -21.40 -5.71 -3.36
C GLY A 67 -21.68 -4.42 -2.56
N THR A 68 -21.43 -4.38 -1.24
CA THR A 68 -21.52 -3.15 -0.42
C THR A 68 -20.78 -1.98 -1.07
N TYR A 69 -19.62 -2.26 -1.68
CA TYR A 69 -18.93 -1.31 -2.54
C TYR A 69 -18.56 -1.92 -3.88
N ALA A 70 -19.07 -1.29 -4.94
CA ALA A 70 -18.65 -1.59 -6.30
C ALA A 70 -17.14 -1.32 -6.47
N SER A 71 -16.45 -2.18 -7.22
CA SER A 71 -15.03 -2.01 -7.55
C SER A 71 -14.75 -0.64 -8.18
N ALA A 72 -15.67 -0.12 -8.99
CA ALA A 72 -15.58 1.22 -9.56
C ALA A 72 -15.57 2.34 -8.49
N ALA A 73 -16.41 2.23 -7.45
CA ALA A 73 -16.48 3.21 -6.37
C ALA A 73 -15.21 3.19 -5.50
N LEU A 74 -14.70 2.00 -5.16
CA LEU A 74 -13.41 1.83 -4.46
C LEU A 74 -12.26 2.41 -5.30
N SER A 75 -12.29 2.11 -6.60
CA SER A 75 -11.29 2.58 -7.55
C SER A 75 -11.30 4.10 -7.70
N TRP A 76 -12.48 4.71 -7.71
CA TRP A 76 -12.63 6.16 -7.77
C TRP A 76 -12.11 6.79 -6.48
N MET A 77 -12.46 6.21 -5.32
CA MET A 77 -11.99 6.71 -4.04
C MET A 77 -10.45 6.76 -3.98
N LEU A 78 -9.78 5.64 -4.30
CA LEU A 78 -8.33 5.52 -4.16
C LEU A 78 -7.55 6.45 -5.10
N ARG A 79 -8.11 6.79 -6.26
CA ARG A 79 -7.43 7.64 -7.26
C ARG A 79 -7.78 9.11 -7.20
N HIS A 80 -9.03 9.43 -6.86
CA HIS A 80 -9.58 10.78 -7.05
C HIS A 80 -9.98 11.46 -5.75
N SER A 81 -10.01 10.72 -4.62
CA SER A 81 -10.25 11.38 -3.34
C SER A 81 -9.02 12.18 -2.93
N LYS A 82 -9.27 13.38 -2.40
CA LYS A 82 -8.24 14.22 -1.77
C LYS A 82 -7.89 13.66 -0.39
N ILE A 83 -7.29 12.48 -0.36
CA ILE A 83 -6.79 11.81 0.86
C ILE A 83 -5.30 12.12 0.98
N PRO A 84 -4.84 12.67 2.13
CA PRO A 84 -3.44 12.98 2.34
C PRO A 84 -2.65 11.69 2.67
N TRP A 85 -2.36 10.87 1.65
CA TRP A 85 -1.79 9.52 1.82
C TRP A 85 -0.46 9.49 2.57
N GLU A 86 0.44 10.43 2.29
CA GLU A 86 1.74 10.51 2.97
C GLU A 86 1.57 10.78 4.47
N PHE A 87 0.67 11.70 4.83
CA PHE A 87 0.34 11.98 6.22
C PHE A 87 -0.33 10.80 6.91
N LEU A 88 -1.24 10.09 6.22
CA LEU A 88 -1.81 8.87 6.77
C LEU A 88 -0.74 7.82 7.05
N LEU A 89 0.25 7.66 6.17
CA LEU A 89 1.37 6.75 6.41
C LEU A 89 2.17 7.17 7.64
N CYS A 90 2.61 8.44 7.70
CA CYS A 90 3.36 8.97 8.85
C CYS A 90 2.60 8.82 10.17
N SER A 91 1.32 9.19 10.20
CA SER A 91 0.47 9.08 11.38
C SER A 91 0.23 7.63 11.78
N SER A 92 0.09 6.71 10.81
CA SER A 92 -0.01 5.27 11.08
C SER A 92 1.27 4.71 11.72
N VAL A 93 2.45 5.06 11.18
CA VAL A 93 3.74 4.67 11.72
C VAL A 93 3.94 5.22 13.14
N SER A 94 3.59 6.49 13.36
CA SER A 94 3.66 7.13 14.69
C SER A 94 2.73 6.45 15.69
N HIS A 95 1.49 6.14 15.28
CA HIS A 95 0.53 5.42 16.11
C HIS A 95 1.04 4.03 16.50
N ILE A 96 1.50 3.23 15.53
CA ILE A 96 2.07 1.90 15.76
C ILE A 96 3.28 1.99 16.71
N SER A 97 4.19 2.97 16.46
CA SER A 97 5.38 3.16 17.29
C SER A 97 5.03 3.44 18.75
N LYS A 98 4.04 4.31 19.01
CA LYS A 98 3.54 4.60 20.35
C LYS A 98 2.90 3.36 21.00
N SER A 99 2.04 2.65 20.26
CA SER A 99 1.31 1.48 20.77
C SER A 99 2.22 0.33 21.16
N PHE A 100 3.35 0.15 20.46
CA PHE A 100 4.35 -0.88 20.79
C PHE A 100 5.50 -0.37 21.69
N GLY A 101 5.48 0.90 22.11
CA GLY A 101 6.56 1.48 22.92
C GLY A 101 7.91 1.52 22.20
N ILE A 102 7.91 1.69 20.89
CA ILE A 102 9.12 1.71 20.05
C ILE A 102 9.80 3.08 20.20
N ASP A 103 11.00 3.07 20.81
CA ASP A 103 11.88 4.24 20.97
C ASP A 103 13.10 4.20 20.04
N ARG A 104 13.42 3.03 19.47
CA ARG A 104 14.62 2.77 18.68
C ARG A 104 14.36 1.74 17.59
N GLY A 105 15.15 1.81 16.52
CA GLY A 105 15.14 0.83 15.44
C GLY A 105 16.20 1.14 14.40
N THR A 106 16.37 0.23 13.45
CA THR A 106 17.28 0.40 12.31
C THR A 106 16.46 0.59 11.05
N LEU A 107 16.81 1.62 10.27
CA LEU A 107 16.23 1.79 8.95
C LEU A 107 17.02 0.95 7.95
N ALA A 108 16.31 0.19 7.12
CA ALA A 108 16.90 -0.58 6.04
C ALA A 108 16.06 -0.44 4.76
N PRO A 109 16.69 -0.41 3.58
CA PRO A 109 15.98 -0.62 2.33
C PRO A 109 15.63 -2.10 2.17
N ASP A 110 14.43 -2.37 1.67
CA ASP A 110 14.00 -3.69 1.20
C ASP A 110 13.33 -3.53 -0.16
N ASP A 111 13.41 -4.52 -1.05
CA ASP A 111 12.86 -4.42 -2.40
C ASP A 111 11.99 -5.63 -2.77
N SER A 112 10.94 -5.34 -3.54
CA SER A 112 10.05 -6.35 -4.07
C SER A 112 9.81 -6.13 -5.56
N GLU A 113 10.18 -7.13 -6.35
CA GLU A 113 9.88 -7.17 -7.77
C GLU A 113 8.51 -7.82 -8.02
N LYS A 114 7.69 -7.17 -8.83
CA LYS A 114 6.40 -7.71 -9.28
C LYS A 114 6.37 -7.80 -10.81
N LYS A 115 6.07 -9.01 -11.30
CA LYS A 115 5.80 -9.25 -12.73
C LYS A 115 4.56 -8.46 -13.16
N ARG A 116 4.57 -7.90 -14.35
CA ARG A 116 3.48 -7.14 -14.95
C ARG A 116 3.17 -7.69 -16.35
N SER A 117 1.99 -7.33 -16.86
CA SER A 117 1.65 -7.63 -18.26
C SER A 117 2.60 -6.88 -19.20
N GLU A 118 2.86 -7.46 -20.36
CA GLU A 118 3.69 -6.81 -21.39
C GLU A 118 3.07 -5.49 -21.90
N ASN A 119 1.74 -5.41 -21.89
CA ASN A 119 0.98 -4.24 -22.37
C ASN A 119 0.70 -3.20 -21.27
N THR A 120 1.53 -3.14 -20.23
CA THR A 120 1.28 -2.28 -19.08
C THR A 120 1.80 -0.86 -19.33
N GLU A 121 0.89 0.11 -19.46
CA GLU A 121 1.25 1.52 -19.75
C GLU A 121 0.89 2.51 -18.63
N ARG A 122 0.02 2.12 -17.70
CA ARG A 122 -0.64 3.06 -16.76
C ARG A 122 -0.06 3.08 -15.34
N ILE A 123 0.98 2.30 -15.08
CA ILE A 123 1.68 2.30 -13.79
C ILE A 123 3.10 2.79 -14.03
N SER A 124 3.60 3.64 -13.14
CA SER A 124 4.90 4.28 -13.27
C SER A 124 6.05 3.28 -13.10
N GLU A 125 7.20 3.61 -13.69
CA GLU A 125 8.46 2.87 -13.51
C GLU A 125 8.40 1.37 -13.85
N VAL A 126 7.50 0.98 -14.77
CA VAL A 126 7.51 -0.36 -15.34
C VAL A 126 8.64 -0.47 -16.34
N ARG A 127 9.38 -1.57 -16.27
CA ARG A 127 10.50 -1.83 -17.19
C ARG A 127 10.66 -3.32 -17.49
N LYS A 128 11.49 -3.59 -18.48
CA LYS A 128 11.98 -4.94 -18.77
C LYS A 128 13.01 -5.34 -17.70
N MET A 129 12.78 -6.46 -17.02
CA MET A 129 13.62 -7.01 -15.97
C MET A 129 14.03 -8.43 -16.34
N LYS A 130 15.21 -8.87 -15.87
CA LYS A 130 15.69 -10.23 -16.12
C LYS A 130 14.87 -11.21 -15.27
N ASP A 131 14.28 -12.23 -15.89
CA ASP A 131 13.58 -13.28 -15.19
C ASP A 131 14.58 -14.33 -14.71
N LYS A 132 14.89 -14.31 -13.41
CA LYS A 132 15.89 -15.20 -12.78
C LYS A 132 15.59 -16.68 -13.00
N LYS A 133 14.33 -17.06 -13.24
CA LYS A 133 13.93 -18.46 -13.43
C LYS A 133 14.15 -19.00 -14.84
N THR A 134 13.94 -18.16 -15.85
CA THR A 134 13.95 -18.58 -17.26
C THR A 134 15.18 -18.07 -18.01
N ASP A 135 16.02 -17.25 -17.36
CA ASP A 135 17.10 -16.47 -17.97
C ASP A 135 16.64 -15.50 -19.07
N GLY A 136 15.33 -15.38 -19.28
CA GLY A 136 14.70 -14.46 -20.21
C GLY A 136 14.44 -13.09 -19.59
N PHE A 137 13.50 -12.37 -20.18
CA PHE A 137 13.08 -11.06 -19.70
C PHE A 137 11.56 -11.00 -19.56
N ILE A 138 11.12 -10.23 -18.58
CA ILE A 138 9.71 -9.96 -18.32
C ILE A 138 9.50 -8.47 -18.10
N MET A 139 8.29 -7.99 -18.36
CA MET A 139 7.90 -6.68 -17.84
C MET A 139 7.62 -6.78 -16.35
N GLY A 140 8.08 -5.81 -15.59
CA GLY A 140 7.74 -5.71 -14.19
C GLY A 140 8.09 -4.38 -13.57
N GLN A 141 7.85 -4.31 -12.27
CA GLN A 141 7.98 -3.10 -11.47
C GLN A 141 8.67 -3.46 -10.16
N SER A 142 9.60 -2.63 -9.74
CA SER A 142 10.36 -2.80 -8.50
C SER A 142 9.87 -1.76 -7.49
N THR A 143 9.32 -2.22 -6.38
CA THR A 143 9.00 -1.35 -5.24
C THR A 143 10.13 -1.45 -4.23
N VAL A 144 10.69 -0.32 -3.83
CA VAL A 144 11.66 -0.23 -2.74
C VAL A 144 10.94 0.34 -1.52
N PHE A 145 10.98 -0.39 -0.43
CA PHE A 145 10.47 0.01 0.87
C PHE A 145 11.62 0.53 1.73
N LEU A 146 11.35 1.58 2.48
CA LEU A 146 12.13 1.93 3.66
C LEU A 146 11.44 1.27 4.85
N ILE A 147 12.09 0.31 5.49
CA ILE A 147 11.55 -0.42 6.64
C ILE A 147 12.26 0.00 7.92
N LEU A 148 11.48 0.22 8.98
CA LEU A 148 11.95 0.37 10.35
C LEU A 148 11.92 -1.00 11.02
N ILE A 149 13.11 -1.55 11.25
CA ILE A 149 13.31 -2.84 11.91
C ILE A 149 13.49 -2.57 13.41
N THR A 150 12.64 -3.19 14.24
CA THR A 150 12.68 -3.09 15.70
C THR A 150 12.68 -4.49 16.32
N PRO A 151 13.00 -4.64 17.62
CA PRO A 151 12.94 -5.95 18.28
C PRO A 151 11.55 -6.60 18.30
N ILE A 152 10.48 -5.82 18.13
CA ILE A 152 9.08 -6.28 18.28
C ILE A 152 8.41 -6.47 16.92
N VAL A 153 8.59 -5.51 16.01
CA VAL A 153 7.91 -5.47 14.71
C VAL A 153 8.75 -4.74 13.66
N THR A 154 8.61 -5.16 12.40
CA THR A 154 9.16 -4.44 11.23
C THR A 154 8.03 -3.67 10.56
N ILE A 155 8.23 -2.36 10.38
CA ILE A 155 7.19 -1.45 9.88
C ILE A 155 7.68 -0.77 8.59
N PRO A 156 6.93 -0.81 7.48
CA PRO A 156 7.23 0.02 6.33
C PRO A 156 6.94 1.49 6.67
N VAL A 157 7.96 2.35 6.58
CA VAL A 157 7.87 3.78 6.89
C VAL A 157 7.92 4.68 5.66
N GLY A 158 8.22 4.10 4.50
CA GLY A 158 8.19 4.78 3.22
C GLY A 158 8.32 3.78 2.07
N PHE A 159 8.01 4.21 0.86
CA PHE A 159 8.26 3.43 -0.33
C PHE A 159 8.45 4.32 -1.56
N MET A 160 9.09 3.77 -2.58
CA MET A 160 9.16 4.35 -3.92
C MET A 160 9.18 3.25 -4.98
N PHE A 161 8.90 3.59 -6.23
CA PHE A 161 9.16 2.69 -7.35
C PHE A 161 10.56 2.98 -7.90
N TYR A 162 11.38 1.95 -8.02
CA TYR A 162 12.74 2.10 -8.51
C TYR A 162 12.78 2.22 -10.04
N MET A 163 13.53 3.21 -10.52
CA MET A 163 13.87 3.41 -11.92
C MET A 163 15.39 3.34 -12.09
N PRO A 164 15.92 2.52 -13.02
CA PRO A 164 17.34 2.52 -13.32
C PRO A 164 17.82 3.90 -13.78
N ASP A 165 19.05 4.25 -13.42
CA ASP A 165 19.66 5.50 -13.88
C ASP A 165 19.64 5.55 -15.42
N PRO A 166 18.97 6.57 -16.03
CA PRO A 166 18.91 6.70 -17.48
C PRO A 166 20.29 6.79 -18.14
N LYS A 167 21.26 7.45 -17.48
CA LYS A 167 22.63 7.58 -18.00
C LYS A 167 23.36 6.24 -18.00
N LEU A 168 23.19 5.46 -16.93
CA LEU A 168 23.76 4.11 -16.86
C LEU A 168 23.11 3.16 -17.87
N THR A 169 21.80 3.30 -18.06
CA THR A 169 21.04 2.53 -19.05
C THR A 169 21.55 2.82 -20.47
N GLU A 170 21.76 4.09 -20.79
CA GLU A 170 22.31 4.51 -22.09
C GLU A 170 23.75 4.04 -22.27
N TRP A 171 24.60 4.20 -21.26
CA TRP A 171 25.98 3.69 -21.27
C TRP A 171 26.06 2.19 -21.56
N ASN A 172 25.18 1.39 -20.93
CA ASN A 172 25.11 -0.05 -21.16
C ASN A 172 24.61 -0.41 -22.56
N ARG A 173 23.80 0.45 -23.18
CA ARG A 173 23.36 0.29 -24.58
C ARG A 173 24.50 0.54 -25.56
N LEU A 174 25.34 1.55 -25.29
CA LEU A 174 26.48 1.92 -26.13
C LEU A 174 27.67 0.94 -26.04
N LYS A 175 27.77 0.16 -24.95
CA LYS A 175 28.79 -0.88 -24.77
C LYS A 175 28.48 -2.20 -25.50
N LYS A 176 27.25 -2.38 -25.98
CA LYS A 176 26.85 -3.54 -26.79
C LYS A 176 27.08 -3.28 -28.26
#